data_AF-A0A0Q4QEH5-F1
#
_entry.id   AF-A0A0Q4QEH5-F1
#
_cell.length_a   1.000
_cell.length_b   1.000
_cell.length_c   1.000
_cell.angle_alpha   90.00
_cell.angle_beta   90.00
_cell.angle_gamma   90.00
#
_symmetry.space_group_name_H-M   'P 1'
#
loop_
_entity.id
_entity.type
_entity.pdbx_description
1 polymer ?
#
loop_
_entity_poly.entity_id
_entity_poly.type
_entity_poly.pdbx_seq_one_letter_code
_entity_poly.pdbx_strand_id
1 'polypeptide(L)'
;MPNTQKEALFQLIDEMIDADIDVTKIRQHYTELKYDAIRKRFVRTFGSYRQGLVEYGIYAPNGVPTELELARCYEITDNYNVVTNKHQAAFIRDLYALSETEFARISRSVVDALWTDAIDEMYRDRFPFDGISAEGLAQQFPHLRYHIIRKYGTFKQLLSAYKTPYDRFVSRGHSGKAARMGLNFERKLFAVLVAIYGREAVNEDFLLNGCLPDFVVNGRVWVDAKLSRETIRDKRCNTIEKYRTHTDSLRIYYARGSLEPLNVSGVPVRHVSVLYPLLKRAGRRDLIDGMEAFVERAQVESLYWRAS
;
A
#
# COMPACT_ATOMS: atom_id res chain seq x y z
N MET A 1 -57.40 3.96 6.41
CA MET A 1 -57.56 3.87 4.95
C MET A 1 -56.68 2.73 4.47
N PRO A 2 -57.23 1.65 3.89
CA PRO A 2 -56.40 0.64 3.22
C PRO A 2 -55.56 1.35 2.14
N ASN A 3 -54.31 0.95 2.01
CA ASN A 3 -53.38 1.61 1.11
C ASN A 3 -53.76 1.24 -0.33
N THR A 4 -54.55 2.09 -1.02
CA THR A 4 -55.10 1.86 -2.37
C THR A 4 -54.07 1.45 -3.42
N GLN A 5 -52.79 1.79 -3.21
CA GLN A 5 -51.69 1.33 -4.07
C GLN A 5 -51.33 -0.15 -3.88
N LYS A 6 -51.47 -0.71 -2.67
CA LYS A 6 -51.23 -2.13 -2.39
C LYS A 6 -52.28 -3.00 -3.05
N GLU A 7 -53.55 -2.64 -2.90
CA GLU A 7 -54.69 -3.36 -3.51
C GLU A 7 -54.57 -3.38 -5.04
N ALA A 8 -54.22 -2.26 -5.66
CA ALA A 8 -54.00 -2.20 -7.11
C ALA A 8 -52.82 -3.06 -7.61
N LEU A 9 -51.82 -3.32 -6.76
CA LEU A 9 -50.70 -4.20 -7.10
C LEU A 9 -51.00 -5.68 -6.83
N PHE A 10 -51.86 -5.98 -5.86
CA PHE A 10 -52.40 -7.33 -5.68
C PHE A 10 -53.33 -7.73 -6.82
N GLN A 11 -54.21 -6.82 -7.27
CA GLN A 11 -55.02 -7.05 -8.45
C GLN A 11 -54.19 -7.26 -9.72
N LEU A 12 -53.05 -6.57 -9.84
CA LEU A 12 -52.09 -6.83 -10.92
C LEU A 12 -51.46 -8.23 -10.82
N ILE A 13 -51.26 -8.77 -9.61
CA ILE A 13 -50.83 -10.17 -9.43
C ILE A 13 -51.92 -11.11 -9.93
N ASP A 14 -53.17 -10.89 -9.55
CA ASP A 14 -54.32 -11.67 -10.01
C ASP A 14 -54.40 -11.69 -11.55
N GLU A 15 -54.33 -10.51 -12.19
CA GLU A 15 -54.34 -10.38 -13.66
C GLU A 15 -53.20 -11.14 -14.34
N MET A 16 -52.01 -11.19 -13.72
CA MET A 16 -50.88 -11.96 -14.26
C MET A 16 -51.12 -13.46 -14.10
N ILE A 17 -51.65 -13.91 -12.97
CA ILE A 17 -51.98 -15.32 -12.73
C ILE A 17 -53.07 -15.79 -13.69
N ASP A 18 -54.12 -14.98 -13.87
CA ASP A 18 -55.22 -15.27 -14.81
C ASP A 18 -54.74 -15.33 -16.26
N ALA A 19 -53.65 -14.62 -16.59
CA ALA A 19 -52.99 -14.69 -17.90
C ALA A 19 -51.99 -15.86 -18.03
N ASP A 20 -52.00 -16.81 -17.10
CA ASP A 20 -51.09 -17.97 -17.03
C ASP A 20 -49.60 -17.57 -16.99
N ILE A 21 -49.31 -16.46 -16.33
CA ILE A 21 -47.94 -15.96 -16.13
C ILE A 21 -47.44 -16.46 -14.80
N ASP A 22 -46.28 -17.14 -14.80
CA ASP A 22 -45.58 -17.49 -13.57
C ASP A 22 -45.08 -16.19 -12.91
N VAL A 23 -45.86 -15.68 -11.95
CA VAL A 23 -45.55 -14.45 -11.21
C VAL A 23 -44.27 -14.55 -10.38
N THR A 24 -43.76 -15.76 -10.15
CA THR A 24 -42.44 -15.94 -9.51
C THR A 24 -41.29 -15.79 -10.50
N LYS A 25 -41.57 -15.86 -11.81
CA LYS A 25 -40.61 -15.77 -12.91
C LYS A 25 -41.03 -14.76 -13.99
N ILE A 26 -41.67 -13.64 -13.62
CA ILE A 26 -42.21 -12.66 -14.58
C ILE A 26 -41.22 -12.16 -15.65
N ARG A 27 -39.92 -12.20 -15.38
CA ARG A 27 -38.86 -11.81 -16.33
C ARG A 27 -38.78 -12.74 -17.56
N GLN A 28 -39.27 -13.98 -17.45
CA GLN A 28 -39.36 -14.93 -18.57
C GLN A 28 -40.57 -14.67 -19.47
N HIS A 29 -41.59 -13.98 -18.95
CA HIS A 29 -42.86 -13.75 -19.63
C HIS A 29 -42.98 -12.33 -20.23
N TYR A 30 -42.10 -11.41 -19.82
CA TYR A 30 -42.15 -10.02 -20.26
C TYR A 30 -40.81 -9.51 -20.79
N THR A 31 -40.88 -8.53 -21.69
CA THR A 31 -39.72 -7.76 -22.12
C THR A 31 -39.10 -7.02 -20.94
N GLU A 32 -37.80 -6.73 -21.03
CA GLU A 32 -37.04 -6.08 -19.96
C GLU A 32 -37.68 -4.74 -19.53
N LEU A 33 -38.15 -3.94 -20.50
CA LEU A 33 -38.83 -2.67 -20.24
C LEU A 33 -40.11 -2.86 -19.39
N LYS A 34 -40.92 -3.87 -19.74
CA LYS A 34 -42.20 -4.15 -19.06
C LYS A 34 -41.96 -4.75 -17.68
N TYR A 35 -41.00 -5.67 -17.56
CA TYR A 35 -40.53 -6.20 -16.29
C TYR A 35 -40.10 -5.09 -15.33
N ASP A 36 -39.24 -4.16 -15.80
CA ASP A 36 -38.71 -3.09 -14.96
C ASP A 36 -39.79 -2.09 -14.53
N ALA A 37 -40.77 -1.81 -15.39
CA ALA A 37 -41.90 -0.97 -15.03
C ALA A 37 -42.73 -1.59 -13.89
N ILE A 38 -43.02 -2.89 -13.98
CA ILE A 38 -43.74 -3.64 -12.93
C ILE A 38 -42.90 -3.66 -11.64
N ARG A 39 -41.63 -4.08 -11.72
CA ARG A 39 -40.71 -4.16 -10.58
C ARG A 39 -40.61 -2.83 -9.83
N LYS A 40 -40.46 -1.69 -10.54
CA LYS A 40 -40.37 -0.36 -9.92
C LYS A 40 -41.63 0.02 -9.15
N ARG A 41 -42.82 -0.36 -9.62
CA ARG A 41 -44.07 -0.12 -8.89
C ARG A 41 -44.09 -0.89 -7.58
N PHE A 42 -43.74 -2.18 -7.62
CA PHE A 42 -43.66 -2.99 -6.41
C PHE A 42 -42.57 -2.52 -5.44
N VAL A 43 -41.39 -2.12 -5.92
CA VAL A 43 -40.33 -1.57 -5.06
C VAL A 43 -40.80 -0.33 -4.30
N ARG A 44 -41.56 0.57 -4.93
CA ARG A 44 -42.08 1.78 -4.27
C ARG A 44 -43.07 1.47 -3.15
N THR A 45 -43.86 0.41 -3.29
CA THR A 45 -44.95 0.10 -2.36
C THR A 45 -44.56 -0.94 -1.30
N PHE A 46 -43.77 -1.94 -1.66
CA PHE A 46 -43.40 -3.09 -0.82
C PHE A 46 -41.88 -3.17 -0.56
N GLY A 47 -41.07 -2.27 -1.12
CA GLY A 47 -39.60 -2.34 -1.04
C GLY A 47 -38.97 -3.30 -2.05
N SER A 48 -39.67 -4.36 -2.46
CA SER A 48 -39.27 -5.24 -3.57
C SER A 48 -40.47 -5.92 -4.23
N TYR A 49 -40.29 -6.46 -5.45
CA TYR A 49 -41.30 -7.27 -6.13
C TYR A 49 -41.69 -8.52 -5.33
N ARG A 50 -40.69 -9.24 -4.83
CA ARG A 50 -40.90 -10.46 -4.03
C ARG A 50 -41.56 -10.18 -2.70
N GLN A 51 -41.28 -9.07 -2.03
CA GLN A 51 -41.99 -8.69 -0.79
C GLN A 51 -43.50 -8.50 -1.06
N GLY A 52 -43.85 -7.95 -2.23
CA GLY A 52 -45.25 -7.91 -2.66
C GLY A 52 -45.86 -9.31 -2.85
N LEU A 53 -45.11 -10.26 -3.42
CA LEU A 53 -45.56 -11.65 -3.56
C LEU A 53 -45.65 -12.40 -2.22
N VAL A 54 -44.76 -12.10 -1.26
CA VAL A 54 -44.81 -12.63 0.12
C VAL A 54 -46.04 -12.10 0.84
N GLU A 55 -46.28 -10.79 0.79
CA GLU A 55 -47.47 -10.17 1.40
C GLU A 55 -48.77 -10.64 0.75
N TYR A 56 -48.74 -10.95 -0.55
CA TYR A 56 -49.86 -11.56 -1.28
C TYR A 56 -50.06 -13.05 -0.90
N GLY A 57 -49.03 -13.73 -0.39
CA GLY A 57 -49.12 -15.12 0.09
C GLY A 57 -48.68 -16.20 -0.90
N ILE A 58 -48.06 -15.83 -2.03
CA ILE A 58 -47.58 -16.79 -3.05
C ILE A 58 -46.12 -17.17 -2.85
N TYR A 59 -45.38 -16.42 -2.04
CA TYR A 59 -43.93 -16.57 -1.94
C TYR A 59 -43.46 -16.96 -0.54
N ALA A 60 -42.82 -18.14 -0.40
CA ALA A 60 -42.01 -18.52 0.76
C ALA A 60 -40.51 -18.34 0.45
N PRO A 61 -39.67 -17.82 1.36
CA PRO A 61 -38.24 -17.64 1.07
C PRO A 61 -37.60 -18.99 0.74
N ASN A 62 -37.20 -19.16 -0.52
CA ASN A 62 -36.48 -20.34 -0.99
C ASN A 62 -35.07 -20.36 -0.40
N GLY A 63 -34.91 -20.85 0.84
CA GLY A 63 -33.61 -21.14 1.43
C GLY A 63 -32.60 -19.98 1.44
N VAL A 64 -31.31 -20.33 1.41
CA VAL A 64 -30.17 -19.39 1.38
C VAL A 64 -29.39 -19.63 0.08
N PRO A 65 -28.89 -18.59 -0.62
CA PRO A 65 -28.09 -18.79 -1.82
C PRO A 65 -26.88 -19.69 -1.55
N THR A 66 -26.58 -20.57 -2.49
CA THR A 66 -25.34 -21.35 -2.46
C THR A 66 -24.13 -20.46 -2.72
N GLU A 67 -22.96 -20.92 -2.29
CA GLU A 67 -21.69 -20.21 -2.53
C GLU A 67 -21.42 -19.98 -4.02
N LEU A 68 -21.74 -20.97 -4.87
CA LEU A 68 -21.58 -20.88 -6.32
C LEU A 68 -22.50 -19.81 -6.94
N GLU A 69 -23.75 -19.71 -6.49
CA GLU A 69 -24.68 -18.67 -6.94
C GLU A 69 -24.22 -17.27 -6.54
N LEU A 70 -23.69 -17.13 -5.31
CA LEU A 70 -23.09 -15.88 -4.85
C LEU A 70 -21.85 -15.53 -5.66
N ALA A 71 -20.96 -16.50 -5.94
CA ALA A 71 -19.74 -16.29 -6.72
C ALA A 71 -20.04 -15.76 -8.13
N ARG A 72 -21.08 -16.27 -8.79
CA ARG A 72 -21.53 -15.78 -10.11
C ARG A 72 -22.01 -14.32 -10.13
N CYS A 73 -22.27 -13.73 -8.96
CA CYS A 73 -22.62 -12.32 -8.86
C CYS A 73 -21.40 -11.39 -8.98
N TYR A 74 -20.20 -11.94 -9.05
CA TYR A 74 -18.95 -11.18 -9.06
C TYR A 74 -18.05 -11.66 -10.20
N GLU A 75 -17.19 -10.75 -10.66
CA GLU A 75 -16.19 -11.05 -11.67
C GLU A 75 -14.88 -10.34 -11.30
N ILE A 76 -13.76 -10.99 -11.63
CA ILE A 76 -12.44 -10.38 -11.57
C ILE A 76 -12.19 -9.77 -12.95
N THR A 77 -11.92 -8.46 -12.99
CA THR A 77 -11.63 -7.77 -14.25
C THR A 77 -10.18 -7.95 -14.66
N ASP A 78 -9.84 -7.58 -15.90
CA ASP A 78 -8.46 -7.60 -16.43
C ASP A 78 -7.46 -6.77 -15.61
N ASN A 79 -7.95 -5.83 -14.78
CA ASN A 79 -7.12 -5.06 -13.86
C ASN A 79 -7.21 -5.58 -12.41
N TYR A 80 -7.56 -6.86 -12.24
CA TYR A 80 -7.62 -7.57 -10.95
C TYR A 80 -8.57 -6.93 -9.95
N ASN A 81 -9.67 -6.33 -10.42
CA ASN A 81 -10.68 -5.73 -9.54
C ASN A 81 -11.86 -6.69 -9.40
N VAL A 82 -12.37 -6.88 -8.19
CA VAL A 82 -13.59 -7.67 -7.97
C VAL A 82 -14.79 -6.73 -8.10
N VAL A 83 -15.53 -6.87 -9.19
CA VAL A 83 -16.72 -6.05 -9.46
C VAL A 83 -17.99 -6.89 -9.36
N THR A 84 -19.08 -6.25 -9.01
CA THR A 84 -20.39 -6.92 -8.90
C THR A 84 -21.11 -6.87 -10.23
N ASN A 85 -21.49 -8.03 -10.76
CA ASN A 85 -22.47 -8.15 -11.81
C ASN A 85 -23.84 -7.75 -11.26
N LYS A 86 -24.21 -6.49 -11.48
CA LYS A 86 -25.45 -5.88 -10.94
C LYS A 86 -26.70 -6.65 -11.36
N HIS A 87 -26.72 -7.22 -12.55
CA HIS A 87 -27.86 -7.99 -13.05
C HIS A 87 -28.00 -9.31 -12.31
N GLN A 88 -26.92 -10.06 -12.16
CA GLN A 88 -26.93 -11.34 -11.44
C GLN A 88 -27.16 -11.15 -9.95
N ALA A 89 -26.56 -10.12 -9.33
CA ALA A 89 -26.77 -9.78 -7.93
C ALA A 89 -28.22 -9.35 -7.66
N ALA A 90 -28.84 -8.55 -8.54
CA ALA A 90 -30.24 -8.19 -8.43
C ALA A 90 -31.14 -9.43 -8.56
N PHE A 91 -30.84 -10.31 -9.51
CA PHE A 91 -31.56 -11.57 -9.68
C PHE A 91 -31.48 -12.47 -8.44
N ILE A 92 -30.29 -12.66 -7.85
CA ILE A 92 -30.14 -13.47 -6.62
C ILE A 92 -30.81 -12.79 -5.42
N ARG A 93 -30.67 -11.48 -5.27
CA ARG A 93 -31.37 -10.73 -4.21
C ARG A 93 -32.88 -10.86 -4.32
N ASP A 94 -33.41 -10.75 -5.53
CA ASP A 94 -34.82 -10.96 -5.79
C ASP A 94 -35.17 -12.42 -5.52
N LEU A 95 -34.46 -13.40 -6.10
CA LEU A 95 -34.70 -14.84 -5.92
C LEU A 95 -34.63 -15.32 -4.47
N TYR A 96 -33.90 -14.63 -3.59
CA TYR A 96 -33.75 -15.00 -2.17
C TYR A 96 -34.31 -13.95 -1.19
N ALA A 97 -35.02 -12.91 -1.67
CA ALA A 97 -35.63 -11.84 -0.86
C ALA A 97 -34.63 -11.19 0.09
N LEU A 98 -33.41 -10.99 -0.40
CA LEU A 98 -32.34 -10.42 0.39
C LEU A 98 -32.35 -8.90 0.24
N SER A 99 -32.36 -8.21 1.37
CA SER A 99 -31.97 -6.80 1.38
C SER A 99 -30.52 -6.66 0.90
N GLU A 100 -30.15 -5.43 0.52
CA GLU A 100 -28.79 -5.13 0.09
C GLU A 100 -27.75 -5.45 1.16
N THR A 101 -28.07 -5.16 2.41
CA THR A 101 -27.21 -5.39 3.57
C THR A 101 -27.08 -6.87 3.88
N GLU A 102 -28.16 -7.66 3.77
CA GLU A 102 -28.10 -9.10 3.95
C GLU A 102 -27.28 -9.78 2.85
N PHE A 103 -27.52 -9.39 1.59
CA PHE A 103 -26.74 -9.90 0.47
C PHE A 103 -25.24 -9.62 0.65
N ALA A 104 -24.87 -8.37 0.98
CA ALA A 104 -23.48 -8.00 1.24
C ALA A 104 -22.86 -8.73 2.45
N ARG A 105 -23.68 -9.08 3.45
CA ARG A 105 -23.24 -9.85 4.62
C ARG A 105 -22.94 -11.30 4.26
N ILE A 106 -23.85 -11.96 3.53
CA ILE A 106 -23.69 -13.38 3.19
C ILE A 106 -22.66 -13.60 2.06
N SER A 107 -22.49 -12.63 1.17
CA SER A 107 -21.50 -12.71 0.08
C SER A 107 -20.09 -12.37 0.52
N ARG A 108 -19.89 -11.89 1.76
CA ARG A 108 -18.59 -11.40 2.24
C ARG A 108 -17.47 -12.43 2.12
N SER A 109 -17.73 -13.69 2.49
CA SER A 109 -16.74 -14.77 2.39
C SER A 109 -16.33 -15.03 0.94
N VAL A 110 -17.31 -15.02 0.03
CA VAL A 110 -17.09 -15.19 -1.41
C VAL A 110 -16.29 -14.02 -1.98
N VAL A 111 -16.63 -12.79 -1.61
CA VAL A 111 -15.89 -11.60 -2.04
C VAL A 111 -14.45 -11.62 -1.51
N ASP A 112 -14.25 -11.98 -0.25
CA ASP A 112 -12.90 -12.11 0.33
C ASP A 112 -12.07 -13.23 -0.35
N ALA A 113 -12.71 -14.32 -0.78
CA ALA A 113 -12.08 -15.38 -1.57
C ALA A 113 -11.72 -14.88 -2.98
N LEU A 114 -12.62 -14.20 -3.69
CA LEU A 114 -12.35 -13.64 -5.01
C LEU A 114 -11.24 -12.59 -4.99
N TRP A 115 -11.13 -11.79 -3.91
CA TRP A 115 -10.00 -10.88 -3.74
C TRP A 115 -8.67 -11.62 -3.56
N THR A 116 -8.70 -12.82 -2.99
CA THR A 116 -7.53 -13.69 -2.98
C THR A 116 -7.19 -14.11 -4.40
N ASP A 117 -8.15 -14.65 -5.13
CA ASP A 117 -7.94 -15.12 -6.50
C ASP A 117 -7.42 -13.99 -7.39
N ALA A 118 -7.92 -12.76 -7.25
CA ALA A 118 -7.44 -11.59 -7.96
C ALA A 118 -5.98 -11.23 -7.62
N ILE A 119 -5.57 -11.36 -6.35
CA ILE A 119 -4.16 -11.16 -5.94
C ILE A 119 -3.29 -12.28 -6.52
N ASP A 120 -3.80 -13.50 -6.55
CA ASP A 120 -3.11 -14.68 -7.06
C ASP A 120 -2.92 -14.60 -8.58
N GLU A 121 -3.93 -14.14 -9.32
CA GLU A 121 -3.88 -13.83 -10.76
C GLU A 121 -2.89 -12.70 -11.06
N MET A 122 -3.00 -11.57 -10.34
CA MET A 122 -2.05 -10.47 -10.46
C MET A 122 -0.61 -10.94 -10.25
N TYR A 123 -0.39 -11.77 -9.23
CA TYR A 123 0.92 -12.34 -8.96
C TYR A 123 1.38 -13.23 -10.11
N ARG A 124 0.56 -14.14 -10.63
CA ARG A 124 0.93 -15.03 -11.75
C ARG A 124 1.26 -14.27 -13.03
N ASP A 125 0.45 -13.26 -13.37
CA ASP A 125 0.59 -12.50 -14.61
C ASP A 125 1.79 -11.55 -14.60
N ARG A 126 2.10 -10.99 -13.43
CA ARG A 126 3.11 -9.93 -13.29
C ARG A 126 4.42 -10.43 -12.72
N PHE A 127 4.51 -11.70 -12.31
CA PHE A 127 5.74 -12.29 -11.84
C PHE A 127 6.64 -12.73 -13.03
N PRO A 128 7.94 -12.44 -13.00
CA PRO A 128 8.66 -11.68 -11.96
C PRO A 128 8.34 -10.18 -12.03
N PHE A 129 8.20 -9.54 -10.86
CA PHE A 129 7.97 -8.09 -10.75
C PHE A 129 9.24 -7.29 -11.08
N ASP A 130 9.75 -7.44 -12.30
CA ASP A 130 11.07 -6.95 -12.70
C ASP A 130 11.19 -5.43 -12.56
N GLY A 131 12.13 -5.00 -11.70
CA GLY A 131 12.41 -3.58 -11.46
C GLY A 131 11.34 -2.81 -10.68
N ILE A 132 10.25 -3.47 -10.25
CA ILE A 132 9.17 -2.84 -9.50
C ILE A 132 9.31 -3.19 -8.02
N SER A 133 9.40 -2.15 -7.21
CA SER A 133 9.42 -2.26 -5.75
C SER A 133 8.04 -2.60 -5.18
N ALA A 134 7.97 -3.04 -3.92
CA ALA A 134 6.71 -3.23 -3.21
C ALA A 134 5.83 -1.95 -3.19
N GLU A 135 6.44 -0.77 -3.15
CA GLU A 135 5.71 0.50 -3.19
C GLU A 135 5.27 0.88 -4.61
N GLY A 136 6.09 0.59 -5.61
CA GLY A 136 5.71 0.72 -7.02
C GLY A 136 4.55 -0.19 -7.38
N LEU A 137 4.52 -1.42 -6.86
CA LEU A 137 3.40 -2.34 -7.00
C LEU A 137 2.15 -1.80 -6.29
N ALA A 138 2.29 -1.23 -5.10
CA ALA A 138 1.19 -0.60 -4.40
C ALA A 138 0.64 0.66 -5.12
N GLN A 139 1.49 1.39 -5.85
CA GLN A 139 1.09 2.52 -6.69
C GLN A 139 0.43 2.07 -8.00
N GLN A 140 0.89 0.96 -8.58
CA GLN A 140 0.34 0.40 -9.82
C GLN A 140 -1.03 -0.24 -9.59
N PHE A 141 -1.23 -0.86 -8.43
CA PHE A 141 -2.49 -1.52 -8.05
C PHE A 141 -3.03 -0.99 -6.72
N PRO A 142 -3.44 0.29 -6.66
CA PRO A 142 -3.85 0.93 -5.41
C PRO A 142 -5.10 0.29 -4.79
N HIS A 143 -6.00 -0.24 -5.63
CA HIS A 143 -7.21 -0.95 -5.20
C HIS A 143 -6.90 -2.27 -4.49
N LEU A 144 -5.83 -2.97 -4.86
CA LEU A 144 -5.43 -4.23 -4.21
C LEU A 144 -4.76 -4.04 -2.85
N ARG A 145 -4.20 -2.86 -2.58
CA ARG A 145 -3.40 -2.59 -1.37
C ARG A 145 -4.14 -2.97 -0.08
N TYR A 146 -5.40 -2.55 0.03
CA TYR A 146 -6.21 -2.83 1.22
C TYR A 146 -6.39 -4.34 1.43
N HIS A 147 -6.68 -5.08 0.36
CA HIS A 147 -6.93 -6.52 0.40
C HIS A 147 -5.65 -7.32 0.69
N ILE A 148 -4.52 -6.91 0.11
CA ILE A 148 -3.21 -7.50 0.38
C ILE A 148 -2.82 -7.33 1.85
N ILE A 149 -2.99 -6.13 2.41
CA ILE A 149 -2.68 -5.86 3.83
C ILE A 149 -3.62 -6.67 4.74
N ARG A 150 -4.91 -6.72 4.43
CA ARG A 150 -5.88 -7.46 5.24
C ARG A 150 -5.61 -8.97 5.26
N LYS A 151 -5.19 -9.56 4.14
CA LYS A 151 -4.97 -11.01 4.02
C LYS A 151 -3.57 -11.44 4.45
N TYR A 152 -2.55 -10.74 3.98
CA TYR A 152 -1.15 -11.14 4.17
C TYR A 152 -0.41 -10.28 5.19
N GLY A 153 -0.97 -9.14 5.61
CA GLY A 153 -0.35 -8.17 6.50
C GLY A 153 0.51 -7.15 5.75
N THR A 154 1.50 -7.63 5.00
CA THR A 154 2.42 -6.79 4.23
C THR A 154 2.73 -7.41 2.87
N PHE A 155 3.20 -6.59 1.92
CA PHE A 155 3.68 -7.09 0.63
C PHE A 155 4.86 -8.06 0.76
N LYS A 156 5.70 -7.86 1.79
CA LYS A 156 6.76 -8.81 2.17
C LYS A 156 6.19 -10.18 2.52
N GLN A 157 5.11 -10.20 3.32
CA GLN A 157 4.44 -11.44 3.72
C GLN A 157 3.69 -12.09 2.56
N LEU A 158 3.13 -11.30 1.63
CA LEU A 158 2.61 -11.81 0.35
C LEU A 158 3.71 -12.58 -0.39
N LEU A 159 4.85 -11.95 -0.68
CA LEU A 159 5.96 -12.60 -1.38
C LEU A 159 6.46 -13.86 -0.63
N SER A 160 6.51 -13.80 0.71
CA SER A 160 6.85 -14.97 1.52
C SER A 160 5.83 -16.11 1.40
N ALA A 161 4.53 -15.82 1.32
CA ALA A 161 3.48 -16.83 1.13
C ALA A 161 3.66 -17.57 -0.20
N TYR A 162 4.13 -16.86 -1.22
CA TYR A 162 4.48 -17.39 -2.54
C TYR A 162 5.88 -18.00 -2.62
N LYS A 163 6.53 -18.28 -1.49
CA LYS A 163 7.92 -18.81 -1.42
C LYS A 163 8.91 -18.00 -2.27
N THR A 164 8.63 -16.71 -2.43
CA THR A 164 9.41 -15.81 -3.25
C THR A 164 10.43 -15.13 -2.37
N PRO A 165 11.75 -15.27 -2.66
CA PRO A 165 12.79 -14.64 -1.86
C PRO A 165 12.61 -13.12 -1.88
N TYR A 166 12.19 -12.55 -0.74
CA TYR A 166 11.91 -11.11 -0.62
C TYR A 166 13.13 -10.27 -0.98
N ASP A 167 14.35 -10.74 -0.72
CA ASP A 167 15.64 -10.10 -1.04
C ASP A 167 15.85 -9.79 -2.53
N ARG A 168 15.15 -10.47 -3.45
CA ARG A 168 15.13 -10.14 -4.89
C ARG A 168 14.16 -9.01 -5.26
N PHE A 169 13.19 -8.71 -4.38
CA PHE A 169 12.11 -7.72 -4.58
C PHE A 169 12.11 -6.60 -3.54
N VAL A 170 12.95 -6.71 -2.50
CA VAL A 170 13.60 -5.54 -1.91
C VAL A 170 14.40 -4.99 -3.05
N SER A 171 13.79 -4.03 -3.72
CA SER A 171 14.52 -3.11 -4.55
C SER A 171 15.79 -2.72 -3.80
N ARG A 172 16.92 -3.27 -4.24
CA ARG A 172 18.23 -2.61 -4.15
C ARG A 172 18.19 -1.24 -4.86
N GLY A 173 17.02 -0.82 -5.38
CA GLY A 173 16.66 0.48 -5.91
C GLY A 173 15.55 1.26 -5.14
N HIS A 174 15.01 0.81 -4.00
CA HIS A 174 14.29 1.71 -3.06
C HIS A 174 15.23 2.55 -2.21
N SER A 175 16.52 2.28 -2.38
CA SER A 175 17.52 3.31 -2.53
C SER A 175 17.29 4.15 -3.80
N GLY A 176 16.16 4.87 -3.86
CA GLY A 176 15.92 5.93 -4.82
C GLY A 176 17.03 6.98 -4.75
N LYS A 177 17.01 7.98 -5.63
CA LYS A 177 18.02 9.07 -5.71
C LYS A 177 18.58 9.53 -4.32
N ALA A 178 17.81 9.55 -3.23
CA ALA A 178 18.25 9.81 -1.85
C ALA A 178 19.30 8.83 -1.28
N ALA A 179 19.20 7.53 -1.52
CA ALA A 179 20.22 6.58 -1.05
C ALA A 179 21.43 6.54 -1.98
N ARG A 180 21.25 6.75 -3.30
CA ARG A 180 22.38 7.03 -4.20
C ARG A 180 23.14 8.29 -3.74
N MET A 181 22.42 9.30 -3.27
CA MET A 181 23.02 10.47 -2.65
C MET A 181 23.64 10.18 -1.30
N GLY A 182 23.05 9.33 -0.46
CA GLY A 182 23.65 8.83 0.78
C GLY A 182 25.00 8.18 0.52
N LEU A 183 25.05 7.20 -0.40
CA LEU A 183 26.28 6.54 -0.81
C LEU A 183 27.31 7.51 -1.43
N ASN A 184 26.85 8.50 -2.22
CA ASN A 184 27.73 9.53 -2.76
C ASN A 184 28.29 10.44 -1.64
N PHE A 185 27.47 10.76 -0.64
CA PHE A 185 27.90 11.50 0.53
C PHE A 185 28.96 10.72 1.33
N GLU A 186 28.71 9.45 1.61
CA GLU A 186 29.67 8.55 2.28
C GLU A 186 31.00 8.51 1.52
N ARG A 187 30.98 8.28 0.20
CA ARG A 187 32.20 8.28 -0.64
C ARG A 187 32.97 9.60 -0.61
N LYS A 188 32.26 10.73 -0.63
CA LYS A 188 32.88 12.06 -0.55
C LYS A 188 33.45 12.33 0.84
N LEU A 189 32.72 11.94 1.89
CA LEU A 189 33.18 12.06 3.26
C LEU A 189 34.40 11.18 3.51
N PHE A 190 34.44 9.97 2.96
CA PHE A 190 35.60 9.10 3.00
C PHE A 190 36.84 9.79 2.42
N ALA A 191 36.75 10.36 1.22
CA ALA A 191 37.85 11.10 0.61
C ALA A 191 38.32 12.29 1.47
N VAL A 192 37.37 12.99 2.12
CA VAL A 192 37.67 14.07 3.08
C VAL A 192 38.39 13.54 4.31
N LEU A 193 37.93 12.45 4.91
CA LEU A 193 38.54 11.85 6.11
C LEU A 193 39.95 11.35 5.80
N VAL A 194 40.14 10.67 4.66
CA VAL A 194 41.46 10.20 4.20
C VAL A 194 42.42 11.37 3.97
N ALA A 195 41.95 12.48 3.40
CA ALA A 195 42.77 13.67 3.21
C ALA A 195 43.20 14.33 4.54
N ILE A 196 42.39 14.21 5.60
CA ILE A 196 42.67 14.83 6.90
C ILE A 196 43.53 13.91 7.78
N TYR A 197 43.24 12.62 7.80
CA TYR A 197 43.81 11.67 8.76
C TYR A 197 44.81 10.67 8.13
N GLY A 198 44.84 10.57 6.80
CA GLY A 198 45.60 9.54 6.07
C GLY A 198 44.78 8.28 5.82
N ARG A 199 45.12 7.52 4.77
CA ARG A 199 44.36 6.32 4.36
C ARG A 199 44.39 5.22 5.43
N GLU A 200 45.55 4.98 6.03
CA GLU A 200 45.74 3.95 7.06
C GLU A 200 44.95 4.24 8.34
N ALA A 201 44.63 5.51 8.58
CA ALA A 201 43.85 5.94 9.73
C ALA A 201 42.34 5.79 9.55
N VAL A 202 41.82 5.55 8.34
CA VAL A 202 40.39 5.52 8.05
C VAL A 202 39.99 4.13 7.57
N ASN A 203 39.24 3.41 8.41
CA ASN A 203 38.70 2.08 8.11
C ASN A 203 37.21 2.19 7.75
N GLU A 204 36.83 1.76 6.55
CA GLU A 204 35.44 1.73 6.04
C GLU A 204 34.78 0.34 6.17
N ASP A 205 35.57 -0.70 6.50
CA ASP A 205 35.15 -2.11 6.56
C ASP A 205 35.14 -2.66 8.00
N PHE A 206 35.07 -1.77 9.00
CA PHE A 206 35.12 -2.16 10.40
C PHE A 206 33.81 -2.79 10.85
N LEU A 207 33.84 -4.07 11.28
CA LEU A 207 32.69 -4.77 11.82
C LEU A 207 32.95 -5.21 13.26
N LEU A 208 32.06 -4.82 14.19
CA LEU A 208 32.10 -5.27 15.58
C LEU A 208 30.70 -5.67 16.04
N ASN A 209 30.50 -6.93 16.45
CA ASN A 209 29.23 -7.45 16.99
C ASN A 209 28.01 -7.13 16.11
N GLY A 210 28.16 -7.22 14.78
CA GLY A 210 27.08 -6.90 13.82
C GLY A 210 26.86 -5.40 13.60
N CYS A 211 27.65 -4.53 14.23
CA CYS A 211 27.66 -3.09 13.97
C CYS A 211 28.75 -2.72 12.97
N LEU A 212 28.30 -2.13 11.86
CA LEU A 212 29.13 -1.57 10.79
C LEU A 212 28.89 -0.05 10.75
N PRO A 213 29.71 0.77 11.44
CA PRO A 213 29.73 2.22 11.20
C PRO A 213 30.25 2.50 9.77
N ASP A 214 29.94 3.68 9.24
CA ASP A 214 30.44 4.04 7.90
C ASP A 214 31.97 4.15 7.89
N PHE A 215 32.56 4.74 8.96
CA PHE A 215 34.01 4.78 9.13
C PHE A 215 34.45 4.64 10.59
N VAL A 216 35.66 4.15 10.80
CA VAL A 216 36.40 4.25 12.06
C VAL A 216 37.73 4.96 11.81
N VAL A 217 37.93 6.08 12.50
CA VAL A 217 39.14 6.91 12.41
C VAL A 217 40.08 6.62 13.57
N ASN A 218 41.36 6.36 13.25
CA ASN A 218 42.42 5.99 14.19
C ASN A 218 42.06 4.80 15.10
N GLY A 219 41.21 3.89 14.63
CA GLY A 219 40.72 2.75 15.40
C GLY A 219 39.85 3.09 16.62
N ARG A 220 39.51 4.37 16.83
CA ARG A 220 38.87 4.85 18.07
C ARG A 220 37.58 5.62 17.83
N VAL A 221 37.56 6.49 16.83
CA VAL A 221 36.42 7.39 16.59
C VAL A 221 35.52 6.78 15.53
N TRP A 222 34.31 6.41 15.91
CA TRP A 222 33.31 5.93 14.96
C TRP A 222 32.65 7.13 14.30
N VAL A 223 32.50 7.06 12.98
CA VAL A 223 31.92 8.12 12.17
C VAL A 223 30.77 7.54 11.37
N ASP A 224 29.64 8.23 11.41
CA ASP A 224 28.46 7.91 10.63
C ASP A 224 28.03 9.13 9.79
N ALA A 225 27.62 8.88 8.56
CA ALA A 225 27.29 9.86 7.54
C ALA A 225 25.78 9.83 7.31
N LYS A 226 25.10 10.92 7.63
CA LYS A 226 23.66 11.07 7.36
C LYS A 226 23.42 12.13 6.31
N LEU A 227 22.61 11.83 5.30
CA LEU A 227 22.29 12.83 4.27
C LEU A 227 21.64 14.10 4.88
N SER A 228 20.87 13.97 5.97
CA SER A 228 20.19 15.08 6.62
C SER A 228 20.30 15.06 8.15
N ARG A 229 20.40 16.26 8.74
CA ARG A 229 20.33 16.51 10.19
C ARG A 229 19.09 15.89 10.83
N GLU A 230 17.92 16.04 10.20
CA GLU A 230 16.64 15.59 10.76
C GLU A 230 16.51 14.06 10.81
N THR A 231 17.27 13.32 9.98
CA THR A 231 17.28 11.85 10.01
C THR A 231 17.67 11.32 11.40
N ILE A 232 18.51 12.05 12.13
CA ILE A 232 18.98 11.66 13.48
C ILE A 232 17.91 11.93 14.55
N ARG A 233 16.94 12.81 14.26
CA ARG A 233 15.82 13.13 15.17
C ARG A 233 14.59 12.24 14.95
N ASP A 234 14.57 11.45 13.86
CA ASP A 234 13.49 10.50 13.61
C ASP A 234 13.51 9.41 14.68
N LYS A 235 12.36 9.16 15.33
CA LYS A 235 12.21 8.13 16.37
C LYS A 235 12.54 6.71 15.89
N ARG A 236 12.57 6.49 14.56
CA ARG A 236 12.95 5.21 13.94
C ARG A 236 14.47 5.08 13.74
N CYS A 237 15.22 6.16 13.89
CA CYS A 237 16.66 6.17 13.74
C CYS A 237 17.32 5.73 15.05
N ASN A 238 17.78 4.49 15.09
CA ASN A 238 18.44 3.91 16.27
C ASN A 238 19.98 3.98 16.19
N THR A 239 20.53 4.89 15.39
CA THR A 239 22.00 4.93 15.11
C THR A 239 22.79 5.16 16.39
N ILE A 240 22.34 6.10 17.22
CA ILE A 240 23.03 6.47 18.46
C ILE A 240 22.92 5.33 19.48
N GLU A 241 21.72 4.81 19.69
CA GLU A 241 21.43 3.70 20.61
C GLU A 241 22.22 2.45 20.22
N LYS A 242 22.29 2.15 18.92
CA LYS A 242 23.06 1.04 18.36
C LYS A 242 24.55 1.16 18.68
N TYR A 243 25.17 2.31 18.40
CA TYR A 243 26.62 2.45 18.49
C TYR A 243 27.16 2.79 19.88
N ARG A 244 26.38 3.49 20.73
CA ARG A 244 26.85 3.86 22.08
C ARG A 244 27.13 2.67 22.99
N THR A 245 26.61 1.48 22.68
CA THR A 245 26.94 0.24 23.40
C THR A 245 28.34 -0.30 23.07
N HIS A 246 28.97 0.22 22.00
CA HIS A 246 30.23 -0.29 21.46
C HIS A 246 31.33 0.77 21.35
N THR A 247 30.99 2.05 21.48
CA THR A 247 31.95 3.15 21.43
C THR A 247 31.51 4.33 22.28
N ASP A 248 32.47 4.91 23.00
CA ASP A 248 32.29 6.17 23.73
C ASP A 248 32.50 7.39 22.81
N SER A 249 33.03 7.18 21.60
CA SER A 249 33.42 8.24 20.67
C SER A 249 32.75 8.07 19.30
N LEU A 250 31.46 8.36 19.25
CA LEU A 250 30.69 8.49 18.01
C LEU A 250 30.66 9.94 17.52
N ARG A 251 30.82 10.15 16.21
CA ARG A 251 30.59 11.43 15.53
C ARG A 251 29.67 11.21 14.34
N ILE A 252 28.69 12.09 14.17
CA ILE A 252 27.78 12.02 13.02
C ILE A 252 27.95 13.27 12.18
N TYR A 253 28.26 13.10 10.90
CA TYR A 253 28.32 14.18 9.93
C TYR A 253 27.08 14.19 9.05
N TYR A 254 26.58 15.39 8.74
CA TYR A 254 25.47 15.54 7.80
C TYR A 254 25.70 16.56 6.70
N ALA A 255 25.06 16.34 5.56
CA ALA A 255 25.14 17.22 4.39
C ALA A 255 24.00 18.25 4.31
N ARG A 256 22.81 17.94 4.86
CA ARG A 256 21.62 18.81 4.75
C ARG A 256 21.05 19.21 6.10
N GLY A 257 20.84 20.51 6.30
CA GLY A 257 20.17 21.07 7.46
C GLY A 257 20.86 22.33 7.97
N SER A 258 20.41 22.85 9.11
CA SER A 258 21.05 23.99 9.79
C SER A 258 22.54 23.72 10.04
N LEU A 259 23.37 24.76 9.96
CA LEU A 259 24.79 24.72 10.33
C LEU A 259 25.01 24.76 11.84
N GLU A 260 23.96 25.04 12.61
CA GLU A 260 24.03 25.09 14.06
C GLU A 260 24.44 23.73 14.65
N PRO A 261 25.40 23.71 15.59
CA PRO A 261 25.78 22.49 16.29
C PRO A 261 24.57 21.79 16.89
N LEU A 262 24.48 20.48 16.69
CA LEU A 262 23.48 19.64 17.33
C LEU A 262 24.22 18.62 18.20
N ASN A 263 23.71 18.40 19.41
CA ASN A 263 24.14 17.32 20.27
C ASN A 263 22.91 16.48 20.61
N VAL A 264 22.95 15.18 20.29
CA VAL A 264 21.86 14.25 20.59
C VAL A 264 22.43 13.19 21.52
N SER A 265 21.91 13.14 22.75
CA SER A 265 22.36 12.17 23.76
C SER A 265 23.88 12.17 23.98
N GLY A 266 24.54 13.34 23.95
CA GLY A 266 26.00 13.45 24.13
C GLY A 266 26.81 13.20 22.85
N VAL A 267 26.19 12.79 21.74
CA VAL A 267 26.85 12.57 20.45
C VAL A 267 26.87 13.86 19.62
N PRO A 268 28.05 14.34 19.19
CA PRO A 268 28.15 15.49 18.30
C PRO A 268 27.62 15.16 16.91
N VAL A 269 26.59 15.89 16.50
CA VAL A 269 25.97 15.86 15.18
C VAL A 269 26.30 17.17 14.48
N ARG A 270 27.17 17.12 13.46
CA ARG A 270 27.74 18.32 12.84
C ARG A 270 27.58 18.32 11.33
N HIS A 271 27.37 19.50 10.77
CA HIS A 271 27.40 19.66 9.32
C HIS A 271 28.80 19.35 8.78
N VAL A 272 28.91 18.76 7.59
CA VAL A 272 30.20 18.35 7.00
C VAL A 272 31.20 19.49 6.82
N SER A 273 30.71 20.73 6.67
CA SER A 273 31.54 21.94 6.53
C SER A 273 32.47 22.21 7.72
N VAL A 274 32.23 21.60 8.89
CA VAL A 274 33.17 21.70 10.03
C VAL A 274 34.55 21.11 9.71
N LEU A 275 34.66 20.28 8.68
CA LEU A 275 35.92 19.69 8.22
C LEU A 275 36.68 20.61 7.23
N TYR A 276 36.05 21.65 6.69
CA TYR A 276 36.66 22.49 5.66
C TYR A 276 37.92 23.24 6.12
N PRO A 277 38.01 23.76 7.36
CA PRO A 277 39.26 24.36 7.84
C PRO A 277 40.43 23.37 7.84
N LEU A 278 40.18 22.08 8.10
CA LEU A 278 41.21 21.04 8.07
C LEU A 278 41.62 20.73 6.62
N LEU A 279 40.67 20.65 5.70
CA LEU A 279 40.95 20.49 4.27
C LEU A 279 41.76 21.66 3.69
N LYS A 280 41.46 22.90 4.10
CA LYS A 280 42.24 24.10 3.71
C LYS A 280 43.69 23.97 4.15
N ARG A 281 43.95 23.52 5.38
CA ARG A 281 45.30 23.29 5.89
C ARG A 281 46.02 22.17 5.14
N ALA A 282 45.29 21.14 4.71
CA ALA A 282 45.81 20.03 3.90
C ALA A 282 45.98 20.39 2.41
N GLY A 283 45.68 21.63 1.99
CA GLY A 283 45.76 22.06 0.58
C GLY A 283 44.71 21.41 -0.33
N ARG A 284 43.67 20.76 0.22
CA ARG A 284 42.66 20.00 -0.52
C ARG A 284 41.40 20.79 -0.81
N ARG A 285 41.57 21.96 -1.44
CA ARG A 285 40.45 22.83 -1.84
C ARG A 285 39.52 22.16 -2.83
N ASP A 286 40.05 21.28 -3.68
CA ASP A 286 39.28 20.44 -4.61
C ASP A 286 38.17 19.62 -3.92
N LEU A 287 38.45 19.09 -2.72
CA LEU A 287 37.48 18.33 -1.93
C LEU A 287 36.42 19.22 -1.29
N ILE A 288 36.76 20.46 -0.96
CA ILE A 288 35.81 21.45 -0.43
C ILE A 288 34.81 21.79 -1.53
N ASP A 289 35.31 22.23 -2.69
CA ASP A 289 34.47 22.62 -3.83
C ASP A 289 33.58 21.43 -4.27
N GLY A 290 34.15 20.22 -4.29
CA GLY A 290 33.41 19.00 -4.61
C GLY A 290 32.35 18.58 -3.59
N MET A 291 32.51 18.96 -2.31
CA MET A 291 31.53 18.72 -1.25
C MET A 291 30.46 19.81 -1.24
N GLU A 292 30.81 21.08 -1.44
CA GLU A 292 29.86 22.18 -1.55
C GLU A 292 28.90 21.97 -2.72
N ALA A 293 29.43 21.64 -3.91
CA ALA A 293 28.59 21.30 -5.06
C ALA A 293 27.69 20.08 -4.81
N PHE A 294 28.10 19.15 -3.95
CA PHE A 294 27.25 18.03 -3.54
C PHE A 294 26.14 18.48 -2.58
N VAL A 295 26.49 19.28 -1.57
CA VAL A 295 25.55 19.82 -0.57
C VAL A 295 24.47 20.68 -1.24
N GLU A 296 24.84 21.56 -2.16
CA GLU A 296 23.91 22.39 -2.93
C GLU A 296 22.91 21.54 -3.72
N ARG A 297 23.40 20.56 -4.50
CA ARG A 297 22.53 19.61 -5.20
C ARG A 297 21.63 18.86 -4.23
N ALA A 298 22.17 18.45 -3.07
CA ALA A 298 21.39 17.70 -2.10
C ALA A 298 20.29 18.51 -1.41
N GLN A 299 20.46 19.82 -1.28
CA GLN A 299 19.44 20.74 -0.80
C GLN A 299 18.36 20.98 -1.85
N VAL A 300 18.73 21.26 -3.10
CA VAL A 300 17.75 21.50 -4.20
C VAL A 300 16.91 20.26 -4.45
N GLU A 301 17.55 19.10 -4.55
CA GLU A 301 16.83 17.87 -4.84
C GLU A 301 15.82 17.55 -3.75
N SER A 302 16.12 17.88 -2.48
CA SER A 302 15.26 17.60 -1.30
C SER A 302 13.86 18.22 -1.36
N LEU A 303 13.69 19.34 -2.06
CA LEU A 303 12.40 20.03 -2.21
C LEU A 303 11.39 19.20 -3.00
N TYR A 304 11.87 18.39 -3.94
CA TYR A 304 11.03 17.53 -4.77
C TYR A 304 10.53 16.26 -4.03
N TRP A 305 11.21 15.85 -2.95
CA TRP A 305 10.84 14.65 -2.17
C TRP A 305 9.73 14.90 -1.15
N ARG A 306 9.45 16.17 -0.83
CA ARG A 306 8.38 16.55 0.11
C ARG A 306 7.04 16.83 -0.59
N ALA A 307 7.03 16.82 -1.92
CA ALA A 307 5.86 17.06 -2.77
C ALA A 307 5.35 15.78 -3.48
N SER A 308 5.92 14.62 -3.15
CA SER A 308 5.54 13.27 -3.63
C SER A 308 5.05 12.42 -2.46
#